data_AF-A0A259RW54-F1
#
_entry.id   AF-A0A259RW54-F1
#
_cell.length_a   1.000
_cell.length_b   1.000
_cell.length_c   1.000
_cell.angle_alpha   90.00
_cell.angle_beta   90.00
_cell.angle_gamma   90.00
#
_symmetry.space_group_name_H-M   'P 1'
#
loop_
_entity.id
_entity.type
_entity.pdbx_description
1 polymer ?
#
loop_
_entity_poly.entity_id
_entity_poly.type
_entity_poly.pdbx_seq_one_letter_code
_entity_poly.pdbx_strand_id
1 'polypeptide(L)'
;MQLNSNGLTIGAVAKAVGVNVETIRFYQRKGLLGEPERTQGSFRHYGPGDVARLRFIKTAQGLGFSLDEIAGLLQLDDGMHCDQARELGERKLRDVRTKLDNLRRIEVALAEMIRACACSDGSMSCPLIDALHGEVHAP
;
A
#
# COMPACT_ATOMS: atom_id res chain seq x y z
N MET A 1 -20.83 -18.06 8.66
CA MET A 1 -20.18 -18.70 7.49
C MET A 1 -19.18 -19.71 8.04
N GLN A 2 -19.55 -20.99 8.09
CA GLN A 2 -18.74 -22.07 8.67
C GLN A 2 -17.53 -22.36 7.77
N LEU A 3 -16.33 -22.30 8.34
CA LEU A 3 -15.09 -22.74 7.69
C LEU A 3 -15.04 -24.27 7.85
N ASN A 4 -15.47 -24.99 6.82
CA ASN A 4 -15.33 -26.44 6.76
C ASN A 4 -13.84 -26.81 6.81
N SER A 5 -13.52 -27.91 7.48
CA SER A 5 -12.16 -28.44 7.70
C SER A 5 -11.39 -28.87 6.43
N ASN A 6 -11.89 -28.52 5.24
CA ASN A 6 -11.21 -28.64 3.96
C ASN A 6 -10.91 -27.22 3.46
N GLY A 7 -9.65 -26.80 3.47
CA GLY A 7 -9.23 -25.44 3.15
C GLY A 7 -9.81 -24.87 1.84
N LEU A 8 -9.74 -23.55 1.67
CA LEU A 8 -10.31 -22.85 0.52
C LEU A 8 -9.43 -23.02 -0.73
N THR A 9 -10.00 -23.09 -1.93
CA THR A 9 -9.20 -22.96 -3.16
C THR A 9 -8.64 -21.54 -3.28
N ILE A 10 -7.63 -21.34 -4.13
CA ILE A 10 -7.04 -20.01 -4.35
C ILE A 10 -8.09 -18.96 -4.77
N GLY A 11 -9.09 -19.35 -5.56
CA GLY A 11 -10.17 -18.45 -5.97
C GLY A 11 -11.11 -18.11 -4.81
N ALA A 12 -11.45 -19.10 -3.98
CA ALA A 12 -12.29 -18.89 -2.81
C ALA A 12 -11.58 -18.04 -1.74
N VAL A 13 -10.28 -18.24 -1.52
CA VAL A 13 -9.50 -17.44 -0.58
C VAL A 13 -9.31 -16.00 -1.07
N ALA A 14 -9.08 -15.82 -2.38
CA ALA A 14 -9.02 -14.50 -3.02
C ALA A 14 -10.30 -13.70 -2.77
N LYS A 15 -11.46 -14.32 -3.00
CA LYS A 15 -12.77 -13.73 -2.73
C LYS A 15 -12.97 -13.41 -1.25
N ALA A 16 -12.58 -14.32 -0.36
CA ALA A 16 -12.75 -14.15 1.09
C ALA A 16 -11.92 -12.99 1.66
N VAL A 17 -10.72 -12.75 1.11
CA VAL A 17 -9.84 -11.65 1.53
C VAL A 17 -10.11 -10.37 0.73
N GLY A 18 -10.79 -10.48 -0.42
CA GLY A 18 -11.06 -9.37 -1.33
C GLY A 18 -9.79 -8.91 -2.05
N VAL A 19 -9.03 -9.86 -2.60
CA VAL A 19 -7.89 -9.64 -3.50
C VAL A 19 -8.08 -10.49 -4.75
N ASN A 20 -7.32 -10.24 -5.81
CA ASN A 20 -7.33 -11.14 -6.98
C ASN A 20 -6.38 -12.33 -6.78
N VAL A 21 -6.50 -13.33 -7.66
CA VAL A 21 -5.66 -14.54 -7.60
C VAL A 21 -4.20 -14.21 -7.92
N GLU A 22 -3.92 -13.26 -8.84
CA GLU A 22 -2.55 -12.83 -9.12
C GLU A 22 -1.85 -12.24 -7.91
N THR A 23 -2.56 -11.51 -7.04
CA THR A 23 -2.04 -10.91 -5.81
C THR A 23 -1.58 -11.99 -4.83
N ILE A 24 -2.36 -13.06 -4.67
CA ILE A 24 -1.95 -14.20 -3.83
C ILE A 24 -0.71 -14.87 -4.41
N ARG A 25 -0.70 -15.14 -5.72
CA ARG A 25 0.48 -15.69 -6.40
C ARG A 25 1.70 -14.78 -6.29
N PHE A 26 1.48 -13.47 -6.29
CA PHE A 26 2.54 -12.48 -6.12
C PHE A 26 3.12 -12.53 -4.71
N TYR A 27 2.30 -12.61 -3.67
CA TYR A 27 2.78 -12.80 -2.30
C TYR A 27 3.56 -14.11 -2.13
N GLN A 28 3.14 -15.18 -2.79
CA GLN A 28 3.89 -16.45 -2.82
C GLN A 28 5.28 -16.29 -3.43
N ARG A 29 5.38 -15.65 -4.60
CA ARG A 29 6.68 -15.36 -5.25
C ARG A 29 7.59 -14.49 -4.40
N LYS A 30 7.00 -13.63 -3.55
CA LYS A 30 7.72 -12.76 -2.61
C LYS A 30 8.01 -13.43 -1.27
N GLY A 31 7.64 -14.70 -1.07
CA GLY A 31 7.85 -15.44 0.17
C GLY A 31 6.96 -14.98 1.33
N LEU A 32 5.98 -14.10 1.08
CA LEU A 32 5.07 -13.58 2.10
C LEU A 32 3.97 -14.56 2.46
N LEU A 33 3.66 -15.51 1.59
CA LEU A 33 2.67 -16.57 1.82
C LEU A 33 3.26 -17.90 1.36
N GLY A 34 3.09 -18.95 2.16
CA GLY A 34 3.44 -20.30 1.74
C GLY A 34 2.63 -20.74 0.52
N GLU A 35 3.21 -21.61 -0.31
CA GLU A 35 2.45 -22.30 -1.34
C GLU A 35 2.00 -23.66 -0.77
N PRO A 36 0.67 -23.89 -0.59
CA PRO A 36 0.21 -25.16 -0.05
C PRO A 36 0.58 -26.32 -0.97
N GLU A 37 0.83 -27.48 -0.38
CA GLU A 37 1.06 -28.70 -1.15
C GLU A 37 -0.15 -29.07 -2.00
N ARG A 38 0.12 -29.74 -3.11
CA ARG A 38 -0.93 -30.34 -3.92
C ARG A 38 -1.36 -31.64 -3.23
N THR A 39 -2.58 -31.68 -2.69
CA THR A 39 -3.22 -32.95 -2.37
C THR A 39 -3.37 -33.75 -3.67
N GLN A 40 -3.00 -35.03 -3.70
CA GLN A 40 -2.89 -35.81 -4.95
C GLN A 40 -4.14 -35.66 -5.84
N GLY A 41 -3.94 -35.19 -7.07
CA GLY A 41 -5.00 -34.98 -8.05
C GLY A 41 -5.95 -33.79 -7.79
N SER A 42 -5.73 -32.99 -6.73
CA SER A 42 -6.62 -31.90 -6.30
C SER A 42 -6.00 -30.50 -6.41
N PHE A 43 -6.86 -29.50 -6.24
CA PHE A 43 -6.48 -28.09 -6.08
C PHE A 43 -5.73 -27.85 -4.78
N ARG A 44 -4.93 -26.78 -4.73
CA ARG A 44 -4.31 -26.30 -3.48
C ARG A 44 -5.38 -25.74 -2.55
N HIS A 45 -5.29 -26.11 -1.29
CA HIS A 45 -6.20 -25.68 -0.23
C HIS A 45 -5.48 -24.76 0.76
N TYR A 46 -6.09 -23.62 1.04
CA TYR A 46 -5.62 -22.60 1.98
C TYR A 46 -6.40 -22.70 3.28
N GLY A 47 -5.69 -22.86 4.39
CA GLY A 47 -6.28 -23.01 5.71
C GLY A 47 -6.67 -21.66 6.34
N PRO A 48 -7.26 -21.69 7.55
CA PRO A 48 -7.57 -20.47 8.31
C PRO A 48 -6.34 -19.59 8.57
N GLY A 49 -5.16 -20.19 8.79
CA GLY A 49 -3.89 -19.47 8.98
C GLY A 49 -3.48 -18.67 7.73
N ASP A 50 -3.62 -19.26 6.55
CA ASP A 50 -3.34 -18.56 5.28
C ASP A 50 -4.29 -17.38 5.07
N VAL A 51 -5.57 -17.56 5.41
CA VAL A 51 -6.58 -16.51 5.33
C VAL A 51 -6.22 -15.36 6.28
N ALA A 52 -5.83 -15.66 7.52
CA ALA A 52 -5.42 -14.65 8.50
C ALA A 52 -4.18 -13.89 8.01
N ARG A 53 -3.17 -14.60 7.52
CA ARG A 53 -1.94 -14.03 6.97
C ARG A 53 -2.21 -13.14 5.75
N LEU A 54 -3.09 -13.56 4.85
CA LEU A 54 -3.51 -12.75 3.70
C LEU A 54 -4.24 -11.46 4.12
N ARG A 55 -5.11 -11.53 5.15
CA ARG A 55 -5.74 -10.32 5.70
C ARG A 55 -4.72 -9.39 6.34
N PHE A 56 -3.75 -9.94 7.07
CA PHE A 56 -2.66 -9.17 7.66
C PHE A 56 -1.90 -8.38 6.60
N ILE A 57 -1.44 -9.06 5.55
CA ILE A 57 -0.71 -8.43 4.43
C ILE A 57 -1.56 -7.32 3.80
N LYS A 58 -2.85 -7.59 3.52
CA LYS A 58 -3.76 -6.60 2.92
C LYS A 58 -3.93 -5.36 3.81
N THR A 59 -4.16 -5.54 5.10
CA THR A 59 -4.32 -4.43 6.04
C THR A 59 -3.04 -3.59 6.11
N ALA A 60 -1.88 -4.23 6.24
CA ALA A 60 -0.60 -3.52 6.31
C ALA A 60 -0.28 -2.76 5.01
N GLN A 61 -0.57 -3.34 3.84
CA GLN A 61 -0.44 -2.60 2.57
C GLN A 61 -1.38 -1.38 2.51
N GLY A 62 -2.60 -1.50 3.02
CA GLY A 62 -3.55 -0.38 3.12
C GLY A 62 -3.05 0.78 3.97
N LEU A 63 -2.16 0.51 4.94
CA LEU A 63 -1.49 1.51 5.77
C LEU A 63 -0.20 2.07 5.14
N GLY A 64 0.18 1.61 3.94
CA GLY A 64 1.37 2.08 3.23
C GLY A 64 2.67 1.41 3.65
N PHE A 65 2.60 0.24 4.30
CA PHE A 65 3.78 -0.61 4.49
C PHE A 65 4.22 -1.25 3.16
N SER A 66 5.53 -1.26 2.91
CA SER A 66 6.14 -1.98 1.81
C SER A 66 6.08 -3.49 2.07
N LEU A 67 6.27 -4.30 1.03
CA LEU A 67 6.29 -5.75 1.18
C LEU A 67 7.41 -6.24 2.11
N ASP A 68 8.55 -5.55 2.11
CA ASP A 68 9.70 -5.89 2.96
C ASP A 68 9.41 -5.56 4.43
N GLU A 69 8.75 -4.44 4.70
CA GLU A 69 8.29 -4.10 6.06
C GLU A 69 7.22 -5.09 6.54
N ILE A 70 6.32 -5.51 5.65
CA ILE A 70 5.30 -6.52 5.95
C ILE A 70 5.95 -7.87 6.25
N ALA A 71 7.02 -8.26 5.54
CA ALA A 71 7.77 -9.47 5.85
C ALA A 71 8.34 -9.41 7.28
N GLY A 72 8.91 -8.27 7.67
CA GLY A 72 9.38 -8.02 9.03
C GLY A 72 8.25 -8.14 10.04
N LEU A 73 7.12 -7.47 9.82
CA LEU A 73 5.96 -7.54 10.70
C LEU A 73 5.40 -8.96 10.84
N LEU A 74 5.41 -9.77 9.78
CA LEU A 74 4.97 -11.17 9.81
C LEU A 74 5.90 -12.08 10.62
N GLN A 75 7.15 -11.69 10.83
CA GLN A 75 8.08 -12.42 11.72
C GLN A 75 7.82 -12.12 13.20
N LEU A 76 7.18 -10.97 13.49
CA LEU A 76 6.86 -10.51 14.84
C LEU A 76 5.45 -10.93 15.30
N ASP A 77 4.71 -11.65 14.44
CA ASP A 77 3.33 -12.10 14.67
C ASP A 77 3.25 -13.33 15.60
N ASP A 78 4.18 -13.45 16.54
CA ASP A 78 4.17 -14.41 17.66
C ASP A 78 3.65 -13.79 18.96
N GLY A 79 3.36 -12.48 18.94
CA GLY A 79 2.82 -11.73 20.07
C GLY A 79 3.85 -11.36 21.15
N MET A 80 5.12 -11.71 20.98
CA MET A 80 6.18 -11.49 21.97
C MET A 80 7.04 -10.25 21.67
N HIS A 81 6.95 -9.71 20.46
CA HIS A 81 7.84 -8.65 19.96
C HIS A 81 7.16 -7.29 19.76
N CYS A 82 6.36 -6.86 20.74
CA CYS A 82 5.58 -5.63 20.66
C CYS A 82 6.44 -4.37 20.46
N ASP A 83 7.64 -4.31 21.04
CA ASP A 83 8.55 -3.17 20.90
C ASP A 83 9.09 -3.02 19.47
N GLN A 84 9.43 -4.14 18.81
CA GLN A 84 9.90 -4.12 17.42
C GLN A 84 8.77 -3.74 16.46
N ALA A 85 7.55 -4.26 16.70
CA ALA A 85 6.37 -3.89 15.93
C ALA A 85 6.05 -2.39 16.10
N ARG A 86 6.19 -1.87 17.33
CA ARG A 86 6.04 -0.44 17.63
C ARG A 86 7.05 0.40 16.85
N GLU A 87 8.33 0.01 16.82
CA GLU A 87 9.36 0.77 16.11
C GLU A 87 9.06 0.87 14.60
N LEU A 88 8.62 -0.22 13.97
CA LEU A 88 8.17 -0.23 12.57
C LEU A 88 6.95 0.68 12.36
N GLY A 89 5.99 0.65 13.27
CA GLY A 89 4.81 1.53 13.25
C GLY A 89 5.17 3.01 13.37
N GLU A 90 6.06 3.36 14.31
CA GLU A 90 6.53 4.74 14.51
C GLU A 90 7.31 5.25 13.30
N ARG A 91 8.12 4.39 12.66
CA ARG A 91 8.82 4.71 11.41
C ARG A 91 7.83 5.01 10.28
N LYS A 92 6.84 4.14 10.08
CA LYS A 92 5.79 4.35 9.06
C LYS A 92 5.00 5.63 9.31
N LEU A 93 4.67 5.92 10.57
CA LEU A 93 3.97 7.15 10.93
C LEU A 93 4.79 8.40 10.59
N ARG A 94 6.11 8.38 10.81
CA ARG A 94 7.00 9.48 10.38
C ARG A 94 6.98 9.64 8.86
N ASP A 95 7.10 8.55 8.10
CA ASP A 95 7.05 8.60 6.63
C ASP A 95 5.73 9.19 6.12
N VAL A 96 4.60 8.78 6.71
CA VAL A 96 3.28 9.30 6.36
C VAL A 96 3.20 10.80 6.64
N ARG A 97 3.68 11.27 7.80
CA ARG A 97 3.70 12.70 8.14
C ARG A 97 4.54 13.50 7.16
N THR A 98 5.74 13.02 6.82
CA THR A 98 6.60 13.66 5.82
C THR A 98 5.92 13.75 4.46
N LYS A 99 5.23 12.69 4.02
CA LYS A 99 4.47 12.71 2.76
C LYS A 99 3.32 13.71 2.80
N LEU A 100 2.58 13.80 3.90
CA LEU A 100 1.50 14.79 4.06
C LEU A 100 2.03 16.22 3.98
N ASP A 101 3.16 16.50 4.63
CA ASP A 101 3.75 17.84 4.61
C ASP A 101 4.25 18.21 3.21
N ASN A 102 4.83 17.25 2.48
CA ASN A 102 5.20 17.46 1.08
C ASN A 102 3.99 17.69 0.18
N LEU A 103 2.92 16.90 0.35
CA LEU A 103 1.67 17.07 -0.42
C LEU A 103 1.02 18.43 -0.15
N ARG A 104 1.02 18.90 1.10
CA ARG A 104 0.55 20.25 1.45
C ARG A 104 1.35 21.35 0.76
N ARG A 105 2.69 21.22 0.69
CA ARG A 105 3.53 22.18 -0.03
C ARG A 105 3.20 22.21 -1.52
N ILE A 106 3.02 21.04 -2.13
CA ILE A 106 2.61 20.91 -3.53
C ILE A 106 1.23 21.54 -3.76
N GLU A 107 0.27 21.27 -2.88
CA GLU A 107 -1.08 21.85 -2.93
C GLU A 107 -1.04 23.38 -2.91
N VAL A 108 -0.30 23.98 -1.96
CA VAL A 108 -0.14 25.43 -1.86
C VAL A 108 0.46 26.02 -3.14
N ALA A 109 1.56 25.42 -3.63
CA ALA A 109 2.23 25.89 -4.84
C ALA A 109 1.30 25.82 -6.07
N LEU A 110 0.56 24.72 -6.25
CA LEU A 110 -0.41 24.59 -7.33
C LEU A 110 -1.55 25.61 -7.21
N ALA A 111 -2.06 25.84 -6.00
CA ALA A 111 -3.11 26.83 -5.76
C ALA A 111 -2.64 28.27 -6.05
N GLU A 112 -1.37 28.59 -5.79
CA GLU A 112 -0.77 29.88 -6.16
C GLU A 112 -0.64 30.04 -7.68
N MET A 113 -0.12 29.03 -8.38
CA MET A 113 0.02 29.06 -9.84
C MET A 113 -1.34 29.21 -10.54
N ILE A 114 -2.37 28.51 -10.07
CA ILE A 114 -3.74 28.60 -10.61
C ILE A 114 -4.31 30.01 -10.41
N ARG A 115 -4.12 30.62 -9.23
CA ARG A 115 -4.56 32.00 -8.96
C ARG A 115 -3.86 33.01 -9.85
N ALA A 116 -2.54 32.90 -10.00
CA ALA A 116 -1.77 33.79 -10.86
C ALA A 116 -2.22 33.71 -12.33
N CYS A 117 -2.50 32.51 -12.83
CA CYS A 117 -3.05 32.31 -14.17
C CYS A 117 -4.43 32.95 -14.35
N ALA A 118 -5.33 32.81 -13.37
CA ALA A 118 -6.69 33.34 -13.44
C ALA A 118 -6.75 34.88 -13.49
N CYS A 119 -5.70 35.57 -13.05
CA CYS A 119 -5.59 37.02 -13.10
C CYS A 119 -5.01 37.56 -14.43
N SER A 120 -4.55 36.70 -15.33
CA SER A 120 -4.06 37.11 -16.65
C SER A 120 -5.22 37.32 -17.62
N ASP A 121 -5.24 38.45 -18.33
CA ASP A 121 -6.31 38.84 -19.27
C ASP A 121 -6.08 38.31 -20.69
N GLY A 122 -5.21 37.31 -20.86
CA GLY A 122 -4.86 36.72 -22.15
C GLY A 122 -3.91 37.57 -23.01
N SER A 123 -3.40 38.68 -22.48
CA SER A 123 -2.45 39.56 -23.18
C SER A 123 -0.96 39.26 -22.90
N MET A 124 -0.66 38.32 -21.99
CA MET A 124 0.70 37.92 -21.59
C MET A 124 0.88 36.40 -21.55
N SER A 125 2.14 35.94 -21.44
CA SER A 125 2.47 34.52 -21.22
C SER A 125 1.77 34.01 -19.95
N CYS A 126 1.40 32.73 -19.96
CA CYS A 126 0.69 32.11 -18.87
C CYS A 126 1.63 31.95 -17.66
N PRO A 127 1.39 32.63 -16.51
CA PRO A 127 2.29 32.57 -15.36
C PRO A 127 2.46 31.15 -14.79
N LEU A 128 1.47 30.28 -14.98
CA LEU A 128 1.56 28.87 -14.60
C LEU A 128 2.57 28.10 -15.46
N ILE A 129 2.59 28.35 -16.77
CA ILE A 129 3.53 27.70 -17.69
C ILE A 129 4.95 28.22 -17.44
N ASP A 130 5.10 29.54 -17.26
CA ASP A 130 6.40 30.16 -16.97
C ASP A 130 6.99 29.61 -15.65
N ALA A 131 6.17 29.46 -14.61
CA ALA A 131 6.58 28.88 -13.34
C ALA A 131 7.07 27.41 -13.48
N LEU A 132 6.49 26.63 -14.39
CA LEU A 132 6.92 25.25 -14.67
C LEU A 132 8.21 25.18 -15.50
N HIS A 133 8.47 26.18 -16.34
CA HIS A 133 9.76 26.33 -17.02
C HIS A 133 10.89 26.80 -16.08
N GLY A 134 10.55 27.16 -14.83
CA GLY A 134 11.50 27.73 -13.88
C GLY A 134 11.83 29.20 -14.18
N GLU A 135 11.07 29.84 -15.07
CA GLU A 135 11.20 31.25 -15.37
C GLU A 135 10.51 32.05 -14.28
N VAL A 136 11.27 32.36 -13.22
CA VAL A 136 10.83 33.31 -12.19
C VAL A 136 10.87 34.71 -12.82
N HIS A 137 9.74 35.15 -13.38
CA HIS A 137 9.55 36.57 -13.67
C HIS A 137 9.41 37.32 -12.34
N ALA A 138 10.52 37.90 -11.89
CA ALA A 138 10.54 38.91 -10.84
C ALA A 138 9.77 40.17 -11.32
N PRO A 139 9.16 40.94 -10.39
CA PRO A 139 8.33 42.10 -10.72
C PRO A 139 9.08 43.21 -11.47
#